data_AF-A0A975C8M4-F1
#
_entry.id   AF-A0A975C8M4-F1
#
_cell.length_a   1.000
_cell.length_b   1.000
_cell.length_c   1.000
_cell.angle_alpha   90.00
_cell.angle_beta   90.00
_cell.angle_gamma   90.00
#
_symmetry.space_group_name_H-M   'P 1'
#
loop_
_entity.id
_entity.type
_entity.pdbx_description
1 polymer ?
#
loop_
_entity_poly.entity_id
_entity_poly.type
_entity_poly.pdbx_seq_one_letter_code
_entity_poly.pdbx_strand_id
1 'polypeptide(L)'
;MAFVMLTIVIYSIPGLMIISSAYDVKVGKRASVKWKWPALFLFILAPTGLATQYYFQQTYHFPFFQTNTENWVAGIVIALLAGIILLINLIITLTIGKKLPKSVHNPKNVNIFTACIVVYLFMILFIAAPTGKKIAFSTAIDQALQASEVSQTEEFPVVLVTSERDCLQNTASCRNSPYSNQFFIRNNLSKTQEVQVKTRALSASGIEMKVIDSHIMTLRPGELRLVETEETSKDASPWNMYSFQTDHPISEHQYITRYQDPQ
;
A
#
# COMPACT_ATOMS: atom_id res chain seq x y z
N MET A 1 -5.85 5.35 -5.99
CA MET A 1 -7.08 4.93 -5.25
C MET A 1 -7.89 3.82 -5.92
N ALA A 2 -8.13 3.84 -7.25
CA ALA A 2 -8.94 2.84 -7.93
C ALA A 2 -8.45 1.38 -7.72
N PHE A 3 -7.14 1.12 -7.85
CA PHE A 3 -6.57 -0.21 -7.62
C PHE A 3 -6.77 -0.73 -6.20
N VAL A 4 -6.65 0.15 -5.19
CA VAL A 4 -6.90 -0.20 -3.78
C VAL A 4 -8.36 -0.60 -3.57
N MET A 5 -9.31 0.16 -4.15
CA MET A 5 -10.72 -0.18 -4.05
C MET A 5 -11.04 -1.51 -4.75
N LEU A 6 -10.45 -1.73 -5.94
CA LEU A 6 -10.64 -2.97 -6.69
C LEU A 6 -10.11 -4.20 -5.92
N THR A 7 -8.91 -4.13 -5.35
CA THR A 7 -8.36 -5.24 -4.57
C THR A 7 -9.19 -5.52 -3.31
N ILE A 8 -9.66 -4.49 -2.61
CA ILE A 8 -10.57 -4.65 -1.47
C ILE A 8 -11.87 -5.32 -1.89
N VAL A 9 -12.46 -4.93 -3.02
CA VAL A 9 -13.69 -5.56 -3.55
C VAL A 9 -13.46 -7.05 -3.84
N ILE A 10 -12.36 -7.39 -4.52
CA ILE A 10 -12.01 -8.80 -4.82
C ILE A 10 -11.91 -9.63 -3.54
N TYR A 11 -11.20 -9.11 -2.53
CA TYR A 11 -11.03 -9.80 -1.25
C TYR A 11 -12.30 -9.81 -0.38
N SER A 12 -13.29 -8.99 -0.71
CA SER A 12 -14.59 -8.95 -0.03
C SER A 12 -15.60 -9.96 -0.58
N ILE A 13 -15.37 -10.51 -1.78
CA ILE A 13 -16.27 -11.50 -2.42
C ILE A 13 -16.59 -12.68 -1.49
N PRO A 14 -15.63 -13.33 -0.81
CA PRO A 14 -15.95 -14.44 0.10
C PRO A 14 -16.89 -14.03 1.25
N GLY A 15 -16.68 -12.84 1.81
CA GLY A 15 -17.54 -12.30 2.86
C GLY A 15 -18.96 -12.03 2.35
N LEU A 16 -19.10 -11.43 1.17
CA LEU A 16 -20.39 -11.20 0.52
C LEU A 16 -21.13 -12.50 0.21
N MET A 17 -20.40 -13.56 -0.20
CA MET A 17 -20.97 -14.89 -0.41
C MET A 17 -21.51 -15.51 0.90
N ILE A 18 -20.79 -15.34 2.02
CA ILE A 18 -21.27 -15.80 3.34
C ILE A 18 -22.52 -15.02 3.75
N ILE A 19 -22.52 -13.69 3.64
CA ILE A 19 -23.66 -12.83 4.00
C ILE A 19 -24.88 -13.19 3.17
N SER A 20 -24.72 -13.31 1.85
CA SER A 20 -25.78 -13.73 0.93
C SER A 20 -26.34 -15.12 1.29
N SER A 21 -25.45 -16.09 1.55
CA SER A 21 -25.90 -17.42 1.95
C SER A 21 -26.56 -17.45 3.32
N ALA A 22 -26.17 -16.59 4.26
CA ALA A 22 -26.81 -16.47 5.57
C ALA A 22 -28.20 -15.84 5.46
N TYR A 23 -28.35 -14.83 4.58
CA TYR A 23 -29.64 -14.23 4.28
C TYR A 23 -30.61 -15.25 3.66
N ASP A 24 -30.15 -16.05 2.70
CA ASP A 24 -30.96 -17.11 2.08
C ASP A 24 -31.48 -18.13 3.12
N VAL A 25 -30.66 -18.48 4.11
CA VAL A 25 -31.08 -19.36 5.21
C VAL A 25 -32.14 -18.69 6.08
N LYS A 26 -31.94 -17.40 6.42
CA LYS A 26 -32.89 -16.63 7.23
C LYS A 26 -34.26 -16.48 6.55
N VAL A 27 -34.29 -16.34 5.22
CA VAL A 27 -35.53 -16.23 4.42
C VAL A 27 -36.11 -17.61 4.08
N GLY A 28 -35.49 -18.71 4.52
CA GLY A 28 -35.97 -20.07 4.28
C GLY A 28 -35.74 -20.60 2.87
N LYS A 29 -34.96 -19.88 2.03
CA LYS A 29 -34.58 -20.33 0.68
C LYS A 29 -33.57 -21.48 0.72
N ARG A 30 -32.86 -21.67 1.84
CA ARG A 30 -31.85 -22.73 2.04
C ARG A 30 -31.88 -23.28 3.46
N ALA A 31 -31.48 -24.55 3.59
CA ALA A 31 -31.38 -25.23 4.89
C ALA A 31 -30.14 -24.86 5.71
N SER A 32 -29.02 -24.51 5.06
CA SER A 32 -27.76 -24.18 5.73
C SER A 32 -26.87 -23.24 4.93
N VAL A 33 -25.95 -22.58 5.64
CA VAL A 33 -25.01 -21.62 5.05
C VAL A 33 -23.92 -22.38 4.30
N LYS A 34 -23.64 -21.99 3.05
CA LYS A 34 -22.59 -22.61 2.22
C LYS A 34 -21.23 -21.98 2.53
N TRP A 35 -20.47 -22.59 3.43
CA TRP A 35 -19.13 -22.11 3.82
C TRP A 35 -17.99 -22.60 2.92
N LYS A 36 -18.15 -23.73 2.22
CA LYS A 36 -17.08 -24.37 1.44
C LYS A 36 -16.52 -23.46 0.34
N TRP A 37 -17.40 -22.82 -0.42
CA TRP A 37 -17.00 -21.94 -1.53
C TRP A 37 -16.27 -20.67 -1.04
N PRO A 38 -16.83 -19.87 -0.10
CA PRO A 38 -16.10 -18.76 0.49
C PRO A 38 -14.74 -19.14 1.05
N ALA A 39 -14.67 -20.28 1.76
CA ALA A 39 -13.41 -20.76 2.33
C ALA A 39 -12.39 -21.12 1.22
N LEU A 40 -12.82 -21.78 0.15
CA LEU A 40 -11.97 -22.08 -1.00
C LEU A 40 -11.45 -20.80 -1.68
N PHE A 41 -12.32 -19.80 -1.89
CA PHE A 41 -11.89 -18.52 -2.46
C PHE A 41 -10.87 -17.81 -1.57
N LEU A 42 -11.06 -17.77 -0.25
CA LEU A 42 -10.07 -17.21 0.67
C LEU A 42 -8.75 -18.00 0.63
N PHE A 43 -8.83 -19.32 0.55
CA PHE A 43 -7.66 -20.19 0.45
C PHE A 43 -6.86 -19.99 -0.85
N ILE A 44 -7.51 -19.53 -1.93
CA ILE A 44 -6.82 -19.15 -3.18
C ILE A 44 -6.29 -17.72 -3.08
N LEU A 45 -7.10 -16.78 -2.59
CA LEU A 45 -6.74 -15.35 -2.51
C LEU A 45 -5.54 -15.10 -1.61
N ALA A 46 -5.42 -15.80 -0.48
CA ALA A 46 -4.29 -15.63 0.44
C ALA A 46 -2.92 -15.94 -0.20
N PRO A 47 -2.67 -17.16 -0.75
CA PRO A 47 -1.39 -17.47 -1.39
C PRO A 47 -1.18 -16.64 -2.66
N THR A 48 -2.22 -16.36 -3.46
CA THR A 48 -2.05 -15.48 -4.62
C THR A 48 -1.64 -14.08 -4.19
N GLY A 49 -2.24 -13.53 -3.14
CA GLY A 49 -1.85 -12.25 -2.57
C GLY A 49 -0.39 -12.23 -2.11
N LEU A 50 0.03 -13.25 -1.34
CA LEU A 50 1.42 -13.37 -0.88
C LEU A 50 2.40 -13.53 -2.04
N ALA A 51 2.04 -14.29 -3.07
CA ALA A 51 2.86 -14.43 -4.28
C ALA A 51 2.98 -13.08 -5.03
N THR A 52 1.91 -12.29 -5.11
CA THR A 52 1.96 -10.94 -5.66
C THR A 52 2.85 -10.02 -4.82
N GLN A 53 2.79 -10.09 -3.49
CA GLN A 53 3.69 -9.33 -2.61
C GLN A 53 5.16 -9.71 -2.83
N TYR A 54 5.44 -11.01 -2.99
CA TYR A 54 6.77 -11.52 -3.31
C TYR A 54 7.26 -11.02 -4.68
N TYR A 55 6.40 -11.07 -5.70
CA TYR A 55 6.72 -10.52 -7.03
C TYR A 55 7.13 -9.05 -6.94
N PHE A 56 6.36 -8.21 -6.23
CA PHE A 56 6.70 -6.81 -6.05
C PHE A 56 8.04 -6.60 -5.32
N GLN A 57 8.37 -7.47 -4.37
CA GLN A 57 9.66 -7.42 -3.69
C GLN A 57 10.82 -7.78 -4.63
N GLN A 58 10.64 -8.73 -5.53
CA GLN A 58 11.71 -9.14 -6.46
C GLN A 58 11.89 -8.15 -7.61
N THR A 59 10.80 -7.62 -8.16
CA THR A 59 10.85 -6.76 -9.36
C THR A 59 11.10 -5.30 -9.03
N TYR A 60 10.48 -4.77 -7.98
CA TYR A 60 10.52 -3.34 -7.64
C TYR A 60 11.19 -3.06 -6.29
N HIS A 61 11.71 -4.10 -5.62
CA HIS A 61 12.29 -4.00 -4.27
C HIS A 61 11.35 -3.39 -3.22
N PHE A 62 10.04 -3.47 -3.44
CA PHE A 62 9.06 -3.00 -2.46
C PHE A 62 9.09 -3.89 -1.20
N PRO A 63 9.00 -3.30 0.01
CA PRO A 63 8.98 -4.05 1.25
C PRO A 63 7.78 -4.99 1.26
N PHE A 64 7.96 -6.24 1.71
CA PHE A 64 6.91 -7.26 1.65
C PHE A 64 5.63 -6.82 2.39
N PHE A 65 5.80 -6.29 3.60
CA PHE A 65 4.73 -5.68 4.41
C PHE A 65 4.76 -4.15 4.31
N GLN A 66 3.71 -3.52 4.85
CA GLN A 66 3.66 -2.07 5.00
C GLN A 66 4.71 -1.58 6.01
N THR A 67 4.82 -0.26 6.21
CA THR A 67 5.71 0.29 7.25
C THR A 67 5.31 -0.20 8.64
N ASN A 68 6.26 -0.13 9.59
CA ASN A 68 5.98 -0.43 10.99
C ASN A 68 4.76 0.36 11.50
N THR A 69 4.67 1.64 11.16
CA THR A 69 3.54 2.51 11.56
C THR A 69 2.22 2.04 10.94
N GLU A 70 2.18 1.76 9.64
CA GLU A 70 0.97 1.26 8.97
C GLU A 70 0.53 -0.10 9.55
N ASN A 71 1.48 -1.01 9.81
CA ASN A 71 1.23 -2.31 10.43
C ASN A 71 0.69 -2.16 11.86
N TRP A 72 1.25 -1.24 12.67
CA TRP A 72 0.76 -0.97 14.02
C TRP A 72 -0.66 -0.40 14.00
N VAL A 73 -0.94 0.57 13.12
CA VAL A 73 -2.29 1.14 12.98
C VAL A 73 -3.29 0.05 12.57
N ALA A 74 -2.98 -0.77 11.58
CA ALA A 74 -3.83 -1.89 11.16
C ALA A 74 -4.04 -2.89 12.30
N GLY A 75 -2.98 -3.25 13.02
CA GLY A 75 -3.03 -4.15 14.18
C GLY A 75 -3.91 -3.62 15.30
N ILE A 76 -3.79 -2.34 15.65
CA ILE A 76 -4.60 -1.68 16.69
C ILE A 76 -6.08 -1.68 16.29
N VAL A 77 -6.42 -1.38 15.02
CA VAL A 77 -7.81 -1.41 14.55
C VAL A 77 -8.42 -2.80 14.70
N ILE A 78 -7.70 -3.85 14.29
CA ILE A 78 -8.15 -5.24 14.45
C ILE A 78 -8.30 -5.59 15.94
N ALA A 79 -7.30 -5.26 16.76
CA ALA A 79 -7.27 -5.59 18.18
C ALA A 79 -8.39 -4.88 18.96
N LEU A 80 -8.66 -3.61 18.64
CA LEU A 80 -9.71 -2.84 19.29
C LEU A 80 -11.10 -3.39 18.95
N LEU A 81 -11.35 -3.69 17.67
CA LEU A 81 -12.63 -4.25 17.24
C LEU A 81 -12.87 -5.64 17.83
N ALA A 82 -11.87 -6.53 17.77
CA ALA A 82 -11.94 -7.85 18.38
C ALA A 82 -12.07 -7.76 19.92
N GLY A 83 -11.30 -6.85 20.54
CA GLY A 83 -11.30 -6.62 21.98
C GLY A 83 -12.67 -6.18 22.50
N ILE A 84 -13.35 -5.27 21.81
CA ILE A 84 -14.71 -4.86 22.17
C ILE A 84 -15.68 -6.05 22.11
N ILE A 85 -15.66 -6.84 21.02
CA ILE A 85 -16.55 -7.99 20.87
C ILE A 85 -16.30 -9.04 21.97
N LEU A 86 -15.03 -9.35 22.23
CA LEU A 86 -14.63 -10.32 23.26
C LEU A 86 -14.93 -9.82 24.68
N LEU A 87 -14.75 -8.53 24.95
CA LEU A 87 -15.09 -7.93 26.23
C LEU A 87 -16.60 -7.99 26.49
N ILE A 88 -17.43 -7.65 25.50
CA ILE A 88 -18.89 -7.79 25.58
C ILE A 88 -19.25 -9.26 25.79
N ASN A 89 -18.65 -10.17 25.03
CA ASN A 89 -18.88 -11.62 25.17
C ASN A 89 -18.54 -12.10 26.60
N LEU A 90 -17.42 -11.62 27.17
CA LEU A 90 -16.99 -11.95 28.52
C LEU A 90 -18.00 -11.43 29.56
N ILE A 91 -18.39 -10.14 29.48
CA ILE A 91 -19.34 -9.52 30.42
C ILE A 91 -20.68 -10.25 30.39
N ILE A 92 -21.24 -10.52 29.20
CA ILE A 92 -22.53 -11.24 29.07
C ILE A 92 -22.40 -12.64 29.65
N THR A 93 -21.30 -13.33 29.37
CA THR A 93 -21.07 -14.70 29.86
C THR A 93 -20.99 -14.75 31.39
N LEU A 94 -20.35 -13.76 32.02
CA LEU A 94 -20.19 -13.68 33.49
C LEU A 94 -21.48 -13.23 34.20
N THR A 95 -22.24 -12.30 33.63
CA THR A 95 -23.39 -11.68 34.31
C THR A 95 -24.69 -12.48 34.14
N ILE A 96 -25.06 -12.83 32.90
CA ILE A 96 -26.38 -13.37 32.56
C ILE A 96 -26.27 -14.68 31.76
N GLY A 97 -25.09 -15.01 31.23
CA GLY A 97 -24.86 -16.10 30.29
C GLY A 97 -25.29 -17.49 30.77
N LYS A 98 -25.23 -17.76 32.09
CA LYS A 98 -25.73 -19.02 32.67
C LYS A 98 -27.26 -19.15 32.65
N LYS A 99 -27.98 -18.03 32.55
CA LYS A 99 -29.45 -17.96 32.53
C LYS A 99 -30.03 -17.78 31.12
N LEU A 100 -29.19 -17.51 30.13
CA LEU A 100 -29.61 -17.30 28.74
C LEU A 100 -29.72 -18.64 27.99
N PRO A 101 -30.75 -18.83 27.16
CA PRO A 101 -30.79 -19.95 26.23
C PRO A 101 -29.58 -19.92 25.29
N LYS A 102 -29.02 -21.10 24.97
CA LYS A 102 -27.89 -21.22 24.02
C LYS A 102 -28.20 -20.71 22.61
N SER A 103 -29.48 -20.58 22.28
CA SER A 103 -29.95 -19.94 21.03
C SER A 103 -29.76 -18.43 21.02
N VAL A 104 -29.69 -17.79 22.20
CA VAL A 104 -29.52 -16.34 22.36
C VAL A 104 -28.05 -15.99 22.58
N HIS A 105 -27.34 -16.75 23.42
CA HIS A 105 -25.92 -16.53 23.68
C HIS A 105 -25.14 -17.84 23.75
N ASN A 106 -24.16 -17.99 22.86
CA ASN A 106 -23.20 -19.08 22.92
C ASN A 106 -21.78 -18.52 22.77
N PRO A 107 -20.98 -18.48 23.85
CA PRO A 107 -19.67 -17.83 23.84
C PRO A 107 -18.69 -18.48 22.87
N LYS A 108 -18.82 -19.80 22.62
CA LYS A 108 -17.98 -20.51 21.63
C LYS A 108 -18.27 -20.02 20.22
N ASN A 109 -19.54 -19.81 19.87
CA ASN A 109 -19.92 -19.31 18.55
C ASN A 109 -19.50 -17.85 18.36
N VAL A 110 -19.61 -17.02 19.40
CA VAL A 110 -19.14 -15.63 19.36
C VAL A 110 -17.63 -15.56 19.17
N ASN A 111 -16.86 -16.41 19.85
CA ASN A 111 -15.41 -16.48 19.67
C ASN A 111 -15.01 -16.92 18.26
N ILE A 112 -15.68 -17.94 17.71
CA ILE A 112 -15.44 -18.39 16.32
C ILE A 112 -15.76 -17.27 15.34
N PHE A 113 -16.90 -16.60 15.51
CA PHE A 113 -17.30 -15.47 14.68
C PHE A 113 -16.27 -14.33 14.74
N THR A 114 -15.79 -14.00 15.95
CA THR A 114 -14.75 -12.99 16.14
C THR A 114 -13.45 -13.38 15.45
N ALA A 115 -13.03 -14.64 15.56
CA ALA A 115 -11.85 -15.14 14.86
C ALA A 115 -11.99 -15.02 13.33
N CYS A 116 -13.18 -15.32 12.77
CA CYS A 116 -13.45 -15.12 11.35
C CYS A 116 -13.34 -13.64 10.93
N ILE A 117 -13.86 -12.71 11.75
CA ILE A 117 -13.71 -11.26 11.49
C ILE A 117 -12.24 -10.85 11.52
N VAL A 118 -11.48 -11.30 12.52
CA VAL A 118 -10.05 -10.99 12.64
C VAL A 118 -9.27 -11.46 11.43
N VAL A 119 -9.47 -12.72 11.01
CA VAL A 119 -8.83 -13.27 9.80
C VAL A 119 -9.22 -12.47 8.56
N TYR A 120 -10.50 -12.11 8.42
CA TYR A 120 -10.97 -11.31 7.29
C TYR A 120 -10.36 -9.90 7.26
N LEU A 121 -10.33 -9.20 8.40
CA LEU A 121 -9.71 -7.88 8.49
C LEU A 121 -8.20 -7.94 8.26
N PHE A 122 -7.54 -8.98 8.76
CA PHE A 122 -6.13 -9.22 8.50
C PHE A 122 -5.87 -9.34 6.99
N MET A 123 -6.67 -10.14 6.29
CA MET A 123 -6.58 -10.30 4.83
C MET A 123 -6.78 -8.96 4.09
N ILE A 124 -7.73 -8.14 4.52
CA ILE A 124 -7.98 -6.84 3.88
C ILE A 124 -6.85 -5.84 4.13
N LEU A 125 -6.43 -5.69 5.40
CA LEU A 125 -5.49 -4.65 5.80
C LEU A 125 -4.03 -4.98 5.49
N PHE A 126 -3.63 -6.25 5.60
CA PHE A 126 -2.23 -6.68 5.40
C PHE A 126 -1.95 -7.28 4.02
N ILE A 127 -2.99 -7.64 3.25
CA ILE A 127 -2.80 -8.21 1.91
C ILE A 127 -3.50 -7.36 0.86
N ALA A 128 -4.83 -7.23 0.92
CA ALA A 128 -5.61 -6.61 -0.18
C ALA A 128 -5.25 -5.12 -0.40
N ALA A 129 -5.29 -4.31 0.66
CA ALA A 129 -4.99 -2.89 0.55
C ALA A 129 -3.53 -2.62 0.16
N PRO A 130 -2.51 -3.27 0.77
CA PRO A 130 -1.12 -3.13 0.34
C PRO A 130 -0.90 -3.54 -1.12
N THR A 131 -1.52 -4.65 -1.57
CA THR A 131 -1.44 -5.08 -2.98
C THR A 131 -1.94 -3.98 -3.92
N GLY A 132 -3.08 -3.38 -3.61
CA GLY A 132 -3.64 -2.31 -4.45
C GLY A 132 -2.78 -1.05 -4.47
N LYS A 133 -2.13 -0.69 -3.35
CA LYS A 133 -1.18 0.42 -3.29
C LYS A 133 0.05 0.13 -4.16
N LYS A 134 0.62 -1.07 -4.05
CA LYS A 134 1.79 -1.49 -4.83
C LYS A 134 1.52 -1.53 -6.33
N ILE A 135 0.37 -2.06 -6.76
CA ILE A 135 -0.04 -2.04 -8.17
C ILE A 135 -0.14 -0.61 -8.69
N ALA A 136 -0.84 0.28 -7.96
CA ALA A 136 -0.98 1.67 -8.38
C ALA A 136 0.38 2.34 -8.54
N PHE A 137 1.28 2.08 -7.59
CA PHE A 137 2.61 2.67 -7.58
C PHE A 137 3.52 2.11 -8.67
N SER A 138 3.52 0.80 -8.89
CA SER A 138 4.29 0.18 -9.99
C SER A 138 3.82 0.67 -11.35
N THR A 139 2.51 0.83 -11.56
CA THR A 139 1.98 1.39 -12.81
C THR A 139 2.41 2.83 -13.02
N ALA A 140 2.42 3.67 -11.97
CA ALA A 140 2.90 5.05 -12.07
C ALA A 140 4.38 5.10 -12.46
N ILE A 141 5.20 4.23 -11.87
CA ILE A 141 6.61 4.06 -12.23
C ILE A 141 6.76 3.65 -13.70
N ASP A 142 6.05 2.61 -14.13
CA ASP A 142 6.19 2.08 -15.50
C ASP A 142 5.76 3.13 -16.52
N GLN A 143 4.70 3.90 -16.24
CA GLN A 143 4.27 5.01 -17.06
C GLN A 143 5.30 6.15 -17.10
N ALA A 144 5.88 6.51 -15.96
CA ALA A 144 6.92 7.55 -15.90
C ALA A 144 8.16 7.15 -16.71
N LEU A 145 8.58 5.88 -16.60
CA LEU A 145 9.69 5.32 -17.38
C LEU A 145 9.40 5.28 -18.89
N GLN A 146 8.16 5.00 -19.28
CA GLN A 146 7.74 5.01 -20.69
C GLN A 146 7.62 6.44 -21.26
N ALA A 147 7.11 7.38 -20.46
CA ALA A 147 6.89 8.76 -20.87
C ALA A 147 8.18 9.57 -20.97
N SER A 148 9.23 9.21 -20.23
CA SER A 148 10.56 9.75 -20.46
C SER A 148 11.11 9.20 -21.79
N GLU A 149 10.95 9.96 -22.88
CA GLU A 149 11.41 9.64 -24.26
C GLU A 149 12.92 9.32 -24.37
N VAL A 150 13.68 9.49 -23.28
CA VAL A 150 15.14 9.41 -23.20
C VAL A 150 15.63 8.12 -22.49
N SER A 151 14.72 7.31 -21.94
CA SER A 151 15.06 6.43 -20.80
C SER A 151 15.71 5.08 -21.09
N GLN A 152 15.64 4.56 -22.32
CA GLN A 152 16.30 3.27 -22.62
C GLN A 152 17.76 3.41 -23.05
N THR A 153 18.16 4.59 -23.54
CA THR A 153 19.52 4.85 -24.00
C THR A 153 20.43 5.41 -22.92
N GLU A 154 19.87 6.09 -21.92
CA GLU A 154 20.67 6.59 -20.80
C GLU A 154 21.04 5.49 -19.82
N GLU A 155 22.25 5.59 -19.27
CA GLU A 155 22.77 4.64 -18.27
C GLU A 155 22.00 4.74 -16.95
N PHE A 156 21.57 5.97 -16.61
CA PHE A 156 20.90 6.30 -15.36
C PHE A 156 19.71 7.25 -15.56
N PRO A 157 18.60 6.79 -16.16
CA PRO A 157 17.43 7.64 -16.36
C PRO A 157 16.82 8.03 -15.01
N VAL A 158 16.45 9.31 -14.88
CA VAL A 158 15.78 9.88 -13.71
C VAL A 158 14.41 10.39 -14.12
N VAL A 159 13.36 9.88 -13.48
CA VAL A 159 11.97 10.17 -13.85
C VAL A 159 11.18 10.74 -12.69
N LEU A 160 10.34 11.73 -12.97
CA LEU A 160 9.31 12.21 -12.06
C LEU A 160 8.12 11.26 -12.12
N VAL A 161 7.83 10.57 -11.03
CA VAL A 161 6.72 9.61 -10.94
C VAL A 161 5.44 10.31 -10.47
N THR A 162 5.55 11.13 -9.42
CA THR A 162 4.41 11.91 -8.91
C THR A 162 4.86 13.28 -8.42
N SER A 163 3.97 14.26 -8.52
CA SER A 163 4.06 15.58 -7.89
C SER A 163 2.68 15.89 -7.31
N GLU A 164 2.42 15.40 -6.10
CA GLU A 164 1.09 15.43 -5.48
C GLU A 164 1.13 16.08 -4.10
N ARG A 165 -0.01 16.68 -3.71
CA ARG A 165 -0.21 17.14 -2.31
C ARG A 165 -0.85 16.02 -1.53
N ASP A 166 -0.31 15.74 -0.35
CA ASP A 166 -0.88 14.76 0.56
C ASP A 166 -2.10 15.37 1.29
N CYS A 167 -3.19 15.56 0.55
CA CYS A 167 -4.43 16.08 1.11
C CYS A 167 -5.69 15.48 0.49
N LEU A 168 -6.55 14.98 1.38
CA LEU A 168 -7.91 14.57 1.07
C LEU A 168 -8.83 15.79 1.18
N GLN A 169 -9.19 16.37 0.03
CA GLN A 169 -10.13 17.50 -0.19
C GLN A 169 -9.52 18.91 -0.27
N ASN A 170 -10.16 19.75 -1.10
CA ASN A 170 -9.91 21.19 -1.29
C ASN A 170 -10.31 22.02 -0.06
N THR A 171 -9.88 21.64 1.15
CA THR A 171 -9.98 22.51 2.32
C THR A 171 -8.95 23.62 2.25
N ALA A 172 -9.26 24.80 2.80
CA ALA A 172 -8.39 25.97 2.76
C ALA A 172 -6.97 25.70 3.34
N SER A 173 -6.85 24.76 4.29
CA SER A 173 -5.55 24.35 4.84
C SER A 173 -4.66 23.60 3.85
N CYS A 174 -5.23 23.01 2.79
CA CYS A 174 -4.47 22.25 1.79
C CYS A 174 -4.01 23.08 0.59
N ARG A 175 -4.40 24.36 0.52
CA ARG A 175 -3.78 25.28 -0.44
C ARG A 175 -2.33 25.59 -0.11
N ASN A 176 -1.97 25.50 1.18
CA ASN A 176 -0.64 25.85 1.68
C ASN A 176 0.23 24.63 1.99
N SER A 177 -0.25 23.40 1.75
CA SER A 177 0.59 22.22 1.88
C SER A 177 1.51 22.11 0.67
N PRO A 178 2.82 21.86 0.87
CA PRO A 178 3.74 21.66 -0.24
C PRO A 178 3.36 20.40 -1.05
N TYR A 179 3.78 20.37 -2.31
CA TYR A 179 3.76 19.18 -3.15
C TYR A 179 4.93 18.27 -2.76
N SER A 180 4.61 17.00 -2.57
CA SER A 180 5.55 15.91 -2.39
C SER A 180 5.91 15.35 -3.77
N ASN A 181 7.20 15.39 -4.11
CA ASN A 181 7.69 14.96 -5.42
C ASN A 181 8.48 13.66 -5.32
N GLN A 182 8.17 12.70 -6.17
CA GLN A 182 8.81 11.40 -6.21
C GLN A 182 9.64 11.26 -7.48
N PHE A 183 10.96 11.31 -7.31
CA PHE A 183 11.89 11.02 -8.40
C PHE A 183 12.45 9.63 -8.24
N PHE A 184 12.50 8.87 -9.34
CA PHE A 184 13.11 7.55 -9.37
C PHE A 184 14.26 7.52 -10.35
N ILE A 185 15.31 6.80 -9.98
CA ILE A 185 16.47 6.52 -10.82
C ILE A 185 16.56 5.02 -11.10
N ARG A 186 16.87 4.64 -12.34
CA ARG A 186 17.15 3.26 -12.73
C ARG A 186 18.61 3.09 -13.10
N ASN A 187 19.21 1.96 -12.78
CA ASN A 187 20.51 1.57 -13.34
C ASN A 187 20.29 0.65 -14.55
N ASN A 188 20.56 1.14 -15.75
CA ASN A 188 20.48 0.37 -16.99
C ASN A 188 21.78 -0.40 -17.31
N LEU A 189 22.84 -0.21 -16.52
CA LEU A 189 24.10 -0.93 -16.68
C LEU A 189 24.01 -2.36 -16.11
N SER A 190 24.90 -3.23 -16.60
CA SER A 190 25.04 -4.62 -16.13
C SER A 190 25.87 -4.77 -14.84
N LYS A 191 26.36 -3.65 -14.28
CA LYS A 191 27.17 -3.61 -13.05
C LYS A 191 26.55 -2.72 -11.97
N THR A 192 26.83 -3.05 -10.71
CA THR A 192 26.48 -2.20 -9.57
C THR A 192 27.30 -0.91 -9.62
N GLN A 193 26.68 0.24 -9.38
CA GLN A 193 27.35 1.55 -9.36
C GLN A 193 26.89 2.37 -8.15
N GLU A 194 27.78 3.21 -7.64
CA GLU A 194 27.41 4.30 -6.74
C GLU A 194 27.06 5.53 -7.57
N VAL A 195 25.90 6.11 -7.35
CA VAL A 195 25.36 7.21 -8.17
C VAL A 195 24.90 8.36 -7.28
N GLN A 196 25.24 9.57 -7.70
CA GLN A 196 24.70 10.81 -7.17
C GLN A 196 24.00 11.57 -8.29
N VAL A 197 22.81 12.10 -8.01
CA VAL A 197 21.97 12.82 -8.96
C VAL A 197 21.78 14.25 -8.47
N LYS A 198 22.02 15.22 -9.35
CA LYS A 198 21.59 16.60 -9.15
C LYS A 198 20.32 16.84 -9.95
N THR A 199 19.21 17.11 -9.29
CA THR A 199 17.90 17.34 -9.92
C THR A 199 17.54 18.81 -9.89
N ARG A 200 17.09 19.35 -11.02
CA ARG A 200 16.55 20.70 -11.19
C ARG A 200 15.08 20.59 -11.58
N ALA A 201 14.20 21.06 -10.71
CA ALA A 201 12.76 21.03 -10.89
C ALA A 201 12.23 22.36 -11.44
N LEU A 202 11.39 22.28 -12.47
CA LEU A 202 10.85 23.43 -13.20
C LEU A 202 9.32 23.44 -13.14
N SER A 203 8.76 24.64 -13.02
CA SER A 203 7.31 24.85 -13.14
C SER A 203 6.86 24.71 -14.59
N ALA A 204 5.54 24.70 -14.83
CA ALA A 204 4.97 24.71 -16.18
C ALA A 204 5.34 25.94 -17.02
N SER A 205 5.81 27.02 -16.38
CA SER A 205 6.32 28.22 -17.05
C SER A 205 7.84 28.20 -17.24
N GLY A 206 8.50 27.07 -16.98
CA GLY A 206 9.96 26.92 -17.08
C GLY A 206 10.75 27.63 -15.98
N ILE A 207 10.10 28.05 -14.89
CA ILE A 207 10.78 28.71 -13.77
C ILE A 207 11.37 27.65 -12.85
N GLU A 208 12.65 27.81 -12.50
CA GLU A 208 13.32 26.97 -11.51
C GLU A 208 12.66 27.12 -10.15
N MET A 209 12.12 26.01 -9.65
CA MET A 209 11.51 25.96 -8.34
C MET A 209 12.51 25.47 -7.30
N LYS A 210 13.35 24.50 -7.67
CA LYS A 210 14.31 23.89 -6.76
C LYS A 210 15.44 23.19 -7.50
N VAL A 211 16.62 23.21 -6.91
CA VAL A 211 17.77 22.38 -7.29
C VAL A 211 18.23 21.64 -6.05
N ILE A 212 18.36 20.32 -6.13
CA ILE A 212 18.74 19.49 -5.00
C ILE A 212 19.66 18.35 -5.44
N ASP A 213 20.64 18.07 -4.60
CA ASP A 213 21.56 16.94 -4.77
C ASP A 213 21.05 15.74 -3.97
N SER A 214 21.11 14.55 -4.56
CA SER A 214 20.83 13.30 -3.86
C SER A 214 22.00 12.92 -2.95
N HIS A 215 21.71 12.08 -1.97
CA HIS A 215 22.74 11.25 -1.35
C HIS A 215 23.36 10.32 -2.40
N ILE A 216 24.57 9.82 -2.10
CA ILE A 216 25.20 8.77 -2.90
C ILE A 216 24.43 7.48 -2.64
N MET A 217 23.93 6.86 -3.71
CA MET A 217 23.12 5.65 -3.66
C MET A 217 23.83 4.53 -4.43
N THR A 218 23.91 3.35 -3.83
CA THR A 218 24.35 2.14 -4.54
C THR A 218 23.17 1.53 -5.29
N LEU A 219 23.30 1.36 -6.61
CA LEU A 219 22.28 0.80 -7.50
C LEU A 219 22.82 -0.46 -8.19
N ARG A 220 22.14 -1.59 -8.00
CA ARG A 220 22.42 -2.87 -8.68
C ARG A 220 21.96 -2.84 -10.14
N PRO A 221 22.44 -3.77 -10.99
CA PRO A 221 21.98 -3.87 -12.36
C PRO A 221 20.46 -3.98 -12.46
N GLY A 222 19.83 -3.11 -13.23
CA GLY A 222 18.39 -3.06 -13.42
C GLY A 222 17.59 -2.52 -12.23
N GLU A 223 18.24 -2.16 -11.11
CA GLU A 223 17.57 -1.64 -9.91
C GLU A 223 16.94 -0.28 -10.19
N LEU A 224 15.69 -0.14 -9.74
CA LEU A 224 14.96 1.12 -9.73
C LEU A 224 14.77 1.56 -8.27
N ARG A 225 15.18 2.78 -7.94
CA ARG A 225 15.15 3.30 -6.57
C ARG A 225 14.71 4.76 -6.52
N LEU A 226 14.06 5.16 -5.42
CA LEU A 226 13.75 6.55 -5.15
C LEU A 226 15.05 7.36 -5.03
N VAL A 227 15.09 8.55 -5.63
CA VAL A 227 16.18 9.50 -5.44
C VAL A 227 16.09 10.06 -4.02
N GLU A 228 16.98 9.59 -3.16
CA GLU A 228 17.07 10.00 -1.75
C GLU A 228 17.86 11.30 -1.64
N THR A 229 17.22 12.37 -1.17
CA THR A 229 17.83 13.65 -0.80
C THR A 229 17.81 13.86 0.72
N GLU A 230 18.38 14.98 1.19
CA GLU A 230 18.31 15.42 2.59
C GLU A 230 16.87 15.64 3.11
N GLU A 231 15.91 15.90 2.21
CA GLU A 231 14.50 16.11 2.57
C GLU A 231 13.68 14.82 2.57
N THR A 232 14.27 13.69 2.18
CA THR A 232 13.55 12.43 2.03
C THR A 232 12.87 12.04 3.33
N SER A 233 11.56 11.83 3.28
CA SER A 233 10.83 11.28 4.42
C SER A 233 11.13 9.79 4.58
N LYS A 234 12.10 9.44 5.43
CA LYS A 234 12.54 8.04 5.64
C LYS A 234 11.54 7.19 6.43
N ASP A 235 10.65 7.83 7.19
CA ASP A 235 9.63 7.14 8.00
C ASP A 235 8.31 6.89 7.24
N ALA A 236 8.20 7.41 6.03
CA ALA A 236 7.04 7.21 5.18
C ALA A 236 7.07 5.85 4.48
N SER A 237 5.88 5.36 4.12
CA SER A 237 5.77 4.17 3.27
C SER A 237 6.34 4.45 1.88
N PRO A 238 6.88 3.48 1.12
CA PRO A 238 7.52 3.76 -0.18
C PRO A 238 6.65 4.54 -1.16
N TRP A 239 5.33 4.36 -1.09
CA TRP A 239 4.34 5.10 -1.89
C TRP A 239 4.00 6.51 -1.35
N ASN A 240 4.40 6.82 -0.11
CA ASN A 240 4.28 8.13 0.54
C ASN A 240 5.64 8.82 0.75
N MET A 241 6.75 8.13 0.49
CA MET A 241 8.08 8.72 0.47
C MET A 241 8.12 9.75 -0.65
N TYR A 242 8.88 10.82 -0.45
CA TYR A 242 9.14 11.82 -1.47
C TYR A 242 10.63 12.12 -1.48
N SER A 243 11.15 12.48 -2.65
CA SER A 243 12.53 12.91 -2.81
C SER A 243 12.71 14.29 -2.18
N PHE A 244 11.82 15.25 -2.49
CA PHE A 244 11.82 16.60 -1.92
C PHE A 244 10.47 17.30 -2.13
N GLN A 245 10.27 18.43 -1.46
CA GLN A 245 9.04 19.20 -1.53
C GLN A 245 9.17 20.52 -2.30
N THR A 246 8.08 20.94 -2.96
CA THR A 246 7.96 22.21 -3.70
C THR A 246 6.61 22.89 -3.44
N ASP A 247 6.51 24.20 -3.60
CA ASP A 247 5.25 24.93 -3.38
C ASP A 247 4.21 24.70 -4.50
N HIS A 248 4.71 24.41 -5.70
CA HIS A 248 3.96 24.20 -6.94
C HIS A 248 4.27 22.82 -7.54
N PRO A 249 3.35 22.26 -8.37
CA PRO A 249 3.58 20.97 -9.00
C PRO A 249 4.71 21.08 -10.02
N ILE A 250 5.56 20.07 -10.08
CA ILE A 250 6.64 19.97 -11.06
C ILE A 250 6.03 19.57 -12.40
N SER A 251 6.36 20.34 -13.44
CA SER A 251 5.96 20.03 -14.82
C SER A 251 7.10 19.45 -15.62
N GLU A 252 8.31 19.95 -15.39
CA GLU A 252 9.51 19.55 -16.12
C GLU A 252 10.68 19.40 -15.15
N HIS A 253 11.65 18.56 -15.51
CA HIS A 253 12.86 18.37 -14.72
C HIS A 253 14.08 18.19 -15.61
N GLN A 254 15.23 18.58 -15.08
CA GLN A 254 16.55 18.35 -15.66
C GLN A 254 17.42 17.67 -14.61
N TYR A 255 18.37 16.85 -15.03
CA TYR A 255 19.28 16.20 -14.08
C TYR A 255 20.67 16.00 -14.65
N ILE A 256 21.64 15.88 -13.75
CA ILE A 256 23.00 15.46 -14.04
C ILE A 256 23.34 14.31 -13.09
N THR A 257 23.89 13.23 -13.64
CA THR A 257 24.34 12.08 -12.86
C THR A 257 25.87 12.07 -12.75
N ARG A 258 26.36 11.61 -11.59
CA ARG A 258 27.77 11.28 -11.35
C ARG A 258 27.80 9.87 -10.79
N TYR A 259 28.65 9.01 -11.33
CA TYR A 259 28.72 7.63 -10.87
C TYR A 259 30.16 7.10 -10.83
N GLN A 260 30.37 6.11 -9.96
CA GLN A 260 31.64 5.43 -9.77
C GLN A 260 31.43 3.95 -9.41
N ASP A 261 32.48 3.15 -9.57
CA ASP A 261 32.48 1.77 -9.10
C ASP A 261 32.40 1.76 -7.55
N PRO A 262 31.65 0.81 -6.94
CA PRO A 262 31.51 0.74 -5.48
C PRO A 262 32.85 0.49 -4.80
N GLN A 263 33.08 1.13 -3.65
CA GLN A 263 34.26 0.90 -2.81
C GLN A 263 34.13 -0.39 -1.98
#